data_AF-A0A5M3MCE7-F1
#
_entry.id   AF-A0A5M3MCE7-F1
#
_cell.length_a   1.000
_cell.length_b   1.000
_cell.length_c   1.000
_cell.angle_alpha   90.00
_cell.angle_beta   90.00
_cell.angle_gamma   90.00
#
_symmetry.space_group_name_H-M   'P 1'
#
loop_
_entity.id
_entity.type
_entity.pdbx_description
1 polymer ?
#
loop_
_entity_poly.entity_id
_entity_poly.type
_entity_poly.pdbx_seq_one_letter_code
_entity_poly.pdbx_strand_id
1 'polypeptide(L)'
;MNALIKLHRPLSKTLPRLRMDQSIWNDLKNVVRPLVQDHLAVQVPYGGQDHKEIDTILRKAIRALPLLEQYQDAWPVDLYIRRFLHEHNRRGSTTFCRMAQGQIGQKPTSLGRAALNLTLGIKRKPRARKVARDVLAVGILQISHLEALSTLDVDDFLVQQDRTLHMTPFDRFMLASAIKRCKK
;
A
#
# COMPACT_ATOMS: atom_id res chain seq x y z
N MET A 1 -2.84 9.71 3.11
CA MET A 1 -2.28 8.34 3.03
C MET A 1 -2.18 7.79 1.59
N ASN A 2 -1.73 8.59 0.59
CA ASN A 2 -1.69 8.16 -0.85
C ASN A 2 -0.28 8.04 -1.45
N ALA A 3 0.79 8.15 -0.65
CA ALA A 3 2.17 8.10 -1.16
C ALA A 3 2.66 6.67 -1.49
N LEU A 4 2.02 5.64 -0.93
CA LEU A 4 2.35 4.22 -1.19
C LEU A 4 1.99 3.75 -2.61
N ILE A 5 1.16 4.50 -3.35
CA ILE A 5 0.63 4.10 -4.67
C ILE A 5 1.70 4.11 -5.78
N LYS A 6 2.90 4.65 -5.54
CA LYS A 6 3.97 4.72 -6.57
C LYS A 6 5.03 3.62 -6.50
N LEU A 7 4.80 2.54 -5.74
CA LEU A 7 5.69 1.35 -5.74
C LEU A 7 5.65 0.53 -7.04
N HIS A 8 4.78 0.89 -7.99
CA HIS A 8 4.61 0.18 -9.25
C HIS A 8 5.82 0.27 -10.22
N ARG A 9 6.79 1.15 -9.95
CA ARG A 9 8.00 1.24 -10.78
C ARG A 9 8.90 0.03 -10.54
N PRO A 10 9.52 -0.57 -11.57
CA PRO A 10 10.47 -1.67 -11.40
C PRO A 10 11.61 -1.28 -10.44
N LEU A 11 12.02 -2.21 -9.57
CA LEU A 11 13.07 -2.00 -8.55
C LEU A 11 14.35 -1.45 -9.16
N SER A 12 14.68 -1.87 -10.38
CA SER A 12 15.84 -1.40 -11.12
C SER A 12 15.90 0.12 -11.25
N LYS A 13 14.74 0.81 -11.29
CA LYS A 13 14.70 2.28 -11.36
C LYS A 13 14.83 2.96 -9.99
N THR A 14 14.60 2.23 -8.89
CA THR A 14 14.73 2.75 -7.54
C THR A 14 16.11 2.49 -6.94
N LEU A 15 16.80 1.41 -7.34
CA LEU A 15 18.12 1.03 -6.82
C LEU A 15 19.20 2.13 -6.92
N PRO A 16 19.32 2.90 -8.02
CA PRO A 16 20.31 3.97 -8.08
C PRO A 16 20.12 5.04 -7.00
N ARG A 17 18.89 5.23 -6.52
CA ARG A 17 18.59 6.17 -5.43
C ARG A 17 18.98 5.63 -4.05
N LEU A 18 19.06 4.32 -3.95
CA LEU A 18 19.42 3.59 -2.74
C LEU A 18 20.93 3.46 -2.57
N ARG A 19 21.71 3.81 -3.61
CA ARG A 19 23.17 3.63 -3.65
C ARG A 19 23.61 2.20 -3.29
N MET A 20 22.74 1.23 -3.57
CA MET A 20 23.01 -0.18 -3.31
C MET A 20 23.26 -0.88 -4.64
N ASP A 21 24.34 -1.66 -4.71
CA ASP A 21 24.69 -2.40 -5.90
C ASP A 21 23.67 -3.47 -6.25
N GLN A 22 23.53 -3.73 -7.55
CA GLN A 22 22.57 -4.71 -8.07
C GLN A 22 22.86 -6.13 -7.56
N SER A 23 24.14 -6.47 -7.34
CA SER A 23 24.55 -7.77 -6.78
C SER A 23 24.06 -7.92 -5.34
N ILE A 24 24.36 -6.95 -4.47
CA ILE A 24 23.93 -6.93 -3.07
C ILE A 24 22.41 -7.03 -2.98
N TRP A 25 21.70 -6.33 -3.86
CA TRP A 25 20.25 -6.43 -3.92
C TRP A 25 19.74 -7.83 -4.29
N ASN A 26 20.45 -8.55 -5.17
CA ASN A 26 20.10 -9.93 -5.52
C ASN A 26 20.32 -10.87 -4.34
N ASP A 27 21.43 -10.70 -3.61
CA ASP A 27 21.75 -11.50 -2.42
C ASP A 27 20.70 -11.27 -1.32
N LEU A 28 20.32 -10.00 -1.08
CA LEU A 28 19.22 -9.65 -0.18
C LEU A 28 17.92 -10.35 -0.56
N LYS A 29 17.54 -10.35 -1.85
CA LYS A 29 16.31 -11.04 -2.29
C LYS A 29 16.38 -12.54 -2.01
N ASN A 30 17.53 -13.17 -2.26
CA ASN A 30 17.70 -14.61 -2.11
C ASN A 30 17.61 -15.02 -0.64
N VAL A 31 18.12 -14.20 0.27
CA VAL A 31 18.05 -14.42 1.72
C VAL A 31 16.67 -14.11 2.29
N VAL A 32 16.08 -12.96 1.94
CA VAL A 32 14.84 -12.49 2.58
C VAL A 32 13.59 -13.17 2.03
N ARG A 33 13.58 -13.58 0.75
CA ARG A 33 12.41 -14.23 0.14
C ARG A 33 11.94 -15.48 0.90
N PRO A 34 12.78 -16.50 1.19
CA PRO A 34 12.33 -17.67 1.93
C PRO A 34 11.86 -17.29 3.34
N LEU A 35 12.58 -16.39 4.03
CA LEU A 35 12.17 -15.92 5.36
C LEU A 35 10.75 -15.30 5.36
N VAL A 36 10.42 -14.51 4.34
CA VAL A 36 9.08 -13.92 4.20
C VAL A 36 8.03 -15.00 3.91
N GLN A 37 8.36 -16.02 3.13
CA GLN A 37 7.43 -17.11 2.80
C GLN A 37 7.15 -18.02 4.01
N ASP A 38 8.16 -18.22 4.86
CA ASP A 38 8.05 -19.09 6.04
C ASP A 38 7.35 -18.39 7.21
N HIS A 39 7.60 -17.08 7.40
CA HIS A 39 7.15 -16.34 8.59
C HIS A 39 5.94 -15.43 8.37
N LEU A 40 5.67 -14.96 7.15
CA LEU A 40 4.59 -14.01 6.88
C LEU A 40 3.47 -14.60 6.04
N ALA A 41 2.24 -14.21 6.36
CA ALA A 41 1.08 -14.58 5.58
C ALA A 41 1.05 -13.76 4.28
N VAL A 42 1.49 -14.35 3.17
CA VAL A 42 1.68 -13.63 1.89
C VAL A 42 0.40 -12.98 1.33
N GLN A 43 -0.78 -13.46 1.74
CA GLN A 43 -2.08 -12.92 1.33
C GLN A 43 -2.51 -11.67 2.12
N VAL A 44 -1.84 -11.37 3.24
CA VAL A 44 -2.17 -10.24 4.11
C VAL A 44 -1.32 -9.03 3.70
N PRO A 45 -1.88 -7.82 3.57
CA PRO A 45 -1.10 -6.62 3.28
C PRO A 45 -0.11 -6.32 4.41
N TYR A 46 1.00 -5.65 4.08
CA TYR A 46 2.07 -5.36 5.04
C TYR A 46 1.57 -4.74 6.36
N GLY A 47 0.64 -3.78 6.31
CA GLY A 47 0.11 -3.12 7.51
C GLY A 47 -0.77 -4.01 8.40
N GLY A 48 -1.14 -5.21 7.95
CA GLY A 48 -1.87 -6.20 8.73
C GLY A 48 -1.01 -7.37 9.21
N GLN A 49 0.31 -7.33 8.97
CA GLN A 49 1.23 -8.37 9.44
C GLN A 49 1.58 -8.15 10.92
N ASP A 50 1.98 -9.23 11.59
CA ASP A 50 2.55 -9.11 12.93
C ASP A 50 3.92 -8.42 12.87
N HIS A 51 4.08 -7.37 13.66
CA HIS A 51 5.31 -6.59 13.71
C HIS A 51 6.46 -7.41 14.33
N LYS A 52 6.16 -8.35 15.23
CA LYS A 52 7.19 -9.21 15.85
C LYS A 52 7.83 -10.17 14.84
N GLU A 53 7.04 -10.70 13.91
CA GLU A 53 7.56 -11.54 12.82
C GLU A 53 8.41 -10.72 11.84
N ILE A 54 7.98 -9.49 11.52
CA ILE A 54 8.79 -8.57 10.70
C ILE A 54 10.14 -8.29 11.38
N ASP A 55 10.15 -7.94 12.67
CA ASP A 55 11.39 -7.70 13.42
C ASP A 55 12.29 -8.94 13.49
N THR A 56 11.69 -10.13 13.53
CA THR A 56 12.43 -11.40 13.50
C THR A 56 13.09 -11.61 12.14
N ILE A 57 12.39 -11.33 11.04
CA ILE A 57 12.94 -11.38 9.68
C ILE A 57 14.05 -10.35 9.51
N LEU A 58 13.87 -9.12 9.99
CA LEU A 58 14.88 -8.06 9.93
C LEU A 58 16.17 -8.51 10.63
N ARG A 59 16.07 -9.02 11.86
CA ARG A 59 17.23 -9.52 12.63
C ARG A 59 17.91 -10.70 11.92
N LYS A 60 17.15 -11.65 11.38
CA LYS A 60 17.71 -12.78 10.61
C LYS A 60 18.41 -12.32 9.33
N ALA A 61 17.84 -11.35 8.61
CA ALA A 61 18.41 -10.80 7.39
C ALA A 61 19.72 -10.04 7.66
N ILE A 62 19.78 -9.22 8.71
CA ILE A 62 21.00 -8.52 9.14
C ILE A 62 22.09 -9.52 9.49
N ARG A 63 21.77 -10.56 10.26
CA ARG A 63 22.74 -11.60 10.64
C ARG A 63 23.30 -12.37 9.43
N ALA A 64 22.47 -12.59 8.41
CA ALA A 64 22.89 -13.29 7.19
C ALA A 64 23.69 -12.40 6.23
N LEU A 65 23.41 -11.09 6.23
CA LEU A 65 24.07 -10.10 5.37
C LEU A 65 24.56 -8.91 6.22
N PRO A 66 25.75 -9.02 6.84
CA PRO A 66 26.30 -7.96 7.68
C PRO A 66 26.46 -6.61 6.98
N LEU A 67 26.59 -6.61 5.64
CA LEU A 67 26.56 -5.40 4.81
C LEU A 67 25.28 -4.57 4.99
N LEU A 68 24.22 -5.11 5.58
CA LEU A 68 22.99 -4.38 5.85
C LEU A 68 23.07 -3.49 7.10
N GLU A 69 24.05 -3.71 7.97
CA GLU A 69 24.26 -2.89 9.18
C GLU A 69 24.59 -1.43 8.85
N GLN A 70 25.16 -1.16 7.68
CA GLN A 70 25.40 0.22 7.22
C GLN A 70 24.12 1.01 6.92
N TYR A 71 22.99 0.32 6.77
CA TYR A 71 21.70 0.95 6.51
C TYR A 71 20.89 1.04 7.79
N GLN A 72 20.55 2.28 8.18
CA GLN A 72 19.72 2.54 9.35
C GLN A 72 18.42 1.71 9.30
N ASP A 73 18.13 1.01 10.39
CA ASP A 73 16.94 0.16 10.57
C ASP A 73 16.77 -0.95 9.53
N ALA A 74 17.84 -1.33 8.83
CA ALA A 74 17.78 -2.27 7.71
C ALA A 74 16.64 -1.95 6.72
N TRP A 75 16.42 -0.65 6.46
CA TRP A 75 15.36 -0.18 5.56
C TRP A 75 15.33 -0.87 4.18
N PRO A 76 16.45 -1.36 3.58
CA PRO A 76 16.38 -2.11 2.32
C PRO A 76 15.57 -3.40 2.42
N VAL A 77 15.67 -4.08 3.58
CA VAL A 77 14.92 -5.31 3.87
C VAL A 77 13.44 -4.97 4.03
N ASP A 78 13.13 -3.95 4.83
CA ASP A 78 11.75 -3.50 5.02
C ASP A 78 11.08 -3.10 3.69
N LEU A 79 11.79 -2.33 2.86
CA LEU A 79 11.34 -1.94 1.52
C LEU A 79 11.07 -3.16 0.64
N TYR A 80 11.94 -4.18 0.71
CA TYR A 80 11.76 -5.41 -0.03
C TYR A 80 10.50 -6.16 0.42
N ILE A 81 10.29 -6.33 1.73
CA ILE A 81 9.13 -7.03 2.30
C ILE A 81 7.83 -6.34 1.87
N ARG A 82 7.73 -5.01 2.06
CA ARG A 82 6.56 -4.21 1.65
C ARG A 82 6.23 -4.43 0.18
N ARG A 83 7.25 -4.40 -0.68
CA ARG A 83 7.07 -4.55 -2.12
C ARG A 83 6.68 -5.98 -2.50
N PHE A 84 7.31 -6.99 -1.89
CA PHE A 84 7.02 -8.39 -2.15
C PHE A 84 5.56 -8.70 -1.86
N LEU A 85 5.07 -8.33 -0.68
CA LEU A 85 3.66 -8.51 -0.29
C LEU A 85 2.71 -7.71 -1.18
N HIS A 86 3.06 -6.47 -1.52
CA HIS A 86 2.24 -5.65 -2.41
C HIS A 86 2.07 -6.27 -3.81
N GLU A 87 3.16 -6.75 -4.42
CA GLU A 87 3.11 -7.37 -5.75
C GLU A 87 2.34 -8.69 -5.72
N HIS A 88 2.47 -9.48 -4.65
CA HIS A 88 1.74 -10.73 -4.49
C HIS A 88 0.22 -10.50 -4.35
N ASN A 89 -0.17 -9.58 -3.47
CA ASN A 89 -1.58 -9.21 -3.27
C ASN A 89 -2.20 -8.58 -4.53
N ARG A 90 -1.42 -7.80 -5.29
CA ARG A 90 -1.88 -7.26 -6.57
C ARG A 90 -2.19 -8.37 -7.58
N ARG A 91 -1.32 -9.39 -7.68
CA ARG A 91 -1.51 -10.52 -8.60
C ARG A 91 -2.73 -11.36 -8.23
N GLY A 92 -2.94 -11.64 -6.94
CA GLY A 92 -4.10 -12.38 -6.45
C GLY A 92 -5.45 -11.73 -6.81
N SER A 93 -5.52 -10.39 -6.84
CA SER A 93 -6.76 -9.68 -7.21
C SER A 93 -7.14 -9.85 -8.68
N THR A 94 -6.16 -9.99 -9.59
CA THR A 94 -6.43 -10.01 -11.04
C THR A 94 -7.07 -11.31 -11.49
N THR A 95 -6.79 -12.42 -10.82
CA THR A 95 -7.43 -13.72 -11.08
C THR A 95 -8.92 -13.68 -10.75
N PHE A 96 -9.32 -12.98 -9.70
CA PHE A 96 -10.73 -12.84 -9.33
C PHE A 96 -11.50 -12.03 -10.38
N CYS A 97 -10.94 -10.91 -10.84
CA CYS A 97 -11.56 -10.11 -11.92
C CYS A 97 -11.58 -10.83 -13.26
N ARG A 98 -10.57 -11.65 -13.58
CA ARG A 98 -10.55 -12.41 -14.84
C ARG A 98 -11.60 -13.51 -14.89
N MET A 99 -11.87 -14.19 -13.77
CA MET A 99 -12.97 -15.17 -13.71
C MET A 99 -14.34 -14.48 -13.78
N ALA A 100 -14.51 -13.32 -13.14
CA ALA A 100 -15.74 -12.53 -13.22
C ALA A 100 -16.01 -11.97 -14.63
N GLN A 101 -14.95 -11.66 -15.40
CA GLN A 101 -15.08 -11.15 -16.78
C GLN A 101 -15.16 -12.25 -17.85
N GLY A 102 -14.68 -13.47 -17.56
CA GLY A 102 -14.70 -14.60 -18.48
C GLY A 102 -16.08 -15.16 -18.82
N GLN A 103 -17.12 -14.84 -18.05
CA GLN A 103 -18.50 -15.28 -18.34
C GLN A 103 -19.34 -14.25 -19.13
N ILE A 104 -18.86 -13.03 -19.36
CA ILE A 104 -19.61 -12.00 -20.11
C ILE A 104 -19.26 -12.04 -21.63
N GLY A 105 -18.31 -12.89 -22.02
CA GLY A 105 -17.70 -12.87 -23.36
C GLY A 105 -17.87 -14.12 -24.22
N GLN A 106 -18.65 -15.13 -23.82
CA GLN A 106 -19.14 -16.09 -24.81
C GLN A 106 -20.19 -15.36 -25.66
N LYS A 107 -19.73 -14.73 -26.75
CA LYS A 107 -20.63 -14.40 -27.85
C LYS A 107 -21.39 -15.69 -28.16
N PRO A 108 -22.73 -15.71 -28.09
CA PRO A 108 -23.47 -16.86 -28.57
C PRO A 108 -23.00 -17.10 -29.99
N THR A 109 -22.36 -18.26 -30.21
CA THR A 109 -21.96 -18.73 -31.52
C THR A 109 -23.16 -18.52 -32.43
N SER A 110 -22.93 -17.83 -33.55
CA SER A 110 -23.93 -17.20 -34.42
C SER A 110 -24.85 -18.18 -35.17
N LEU A 111 -25.07 -19.37 -34.64
CA LEU A 111 -25.90 -20.45 -35.16
C LEU A 111 -27.26 -20.57 -34.46
N GLY A 112 -27.70 -19.52 -33.76
CA GLY A 112 -29.00 -19.49 -33.07
C GLY A 112 -29.74 -18.16 -33.10
N ARG A 113 -29.38 -17.21 -33.98
CA ARG A 113 -30.02 -15.88 -34.05
C ARG A 113 -31.29 -15.82 -34.91
N ALA A 114 -31.66 -16.90 -35.59
CA ALA A 114 -32.85 -16.92 -36.43
C ALA A 114 -34.15 -17.30 -35.68
N ALA A 115 -34.08 -17.79 -34.44
CA ALA A 115 -35.23 -18.44 -33.81
C ALA A 115 -36.05 -17.60 -32.80
N LEU A 116 -35.69 -16.36 -32.48
CA LEU A 116 -36.35 -15.59 -31.40
C LEU A 116 -36.77 -14.16 -31.77
N ASN A 117 -37.15 -13.92 -33.03
CA ASN A 117 -37.79 -12.66 -33.46
C ASN A 117 -39.28 -12.81 -33.79
N LEU A 118 -39.96 -13.78 -33.19
CA LEU A 118 -41.42 -13.82 -33.16
C LEU A 118 -41.85 -13.86 -31.70
N THR A 119 -42.71 -12.92 -31.33
CA THR A 119 -43.39 -12.83 -30.02
C THR A 119 -42.58 -12.17 -28.91
N LEU A 120 -42.59 -10.84 -28.89
CA LEU A 120 -43.22 -10.02 -27.83
C LEU A 120 -42.75 -8.57 -27.96
N GLY A 121 -43.65 -7.72 -28.47
CA GLY A 121 -43.46 -6.27 -28.58
C GLY A 121 -43.44 -5.59 -27.22
N ILE A 122 -42.30 -5.66 -26.51
CA ILE A 122 -42.10 -4.92 -25.27
C ILE A 122 -41.41 -3.59 -25.59
N LYS A 123 -42.22 -2.53 -25.75
CA LYS A 123 -41.80 -1.12 -25.80
C LYS A 123 -40.98 -0.79 -24.54
N ARG A 124 -39.65 -0.72 -24.68
CA ARG A 124 -38.77 -0.26 -23.59
C ARG A 124 -38.88 1.28 -23.47
N LYS A 125 -39.44 1.76 -22.36
CA LYS A 125 -39.47 3.19 -21.99
C LYS A 125 -38.05 3.70 -21.66
N PRO A 126 -37.71 4.95 -22.02
CA PRO A 126 -36.45 5.57 -21.64
C PRO A 126 -36.41 5.80 -20.12
N ARG A 127 -35.38 5.28 -19.45
CA ARG A 127 -35.09 5.59 -18.05
C ARG A 127 -34.44 6.97 -17.96
N ALA A 128 -35.21 7.94 -17.47
CA ALA A 128 -34.72 9.23 -17.02
C ALA A 128 -33.69 9.02 -15.90
N ARG A 129 -32.44 9.43 -16.12
CA ARG A 129 -31.44 9.58 -15.06
C ARG A 129 -31.81 10.83 -14.27
N LYS A 130 -32.48 10.65 -13.12
CA LYS A 130 -32.62 11.71 -12.11
C LYS A 130 -31.28 11.92 -11.41
N VAL A 131 -30.94 13.20 -11.35
CA VAL A 131 -29.88 13.85 -10.59
C VAL A 131 -30.12 13.64 -9.10
N ALA A 132 -29.06 13.39 -8.33
CA ALA A 132 -28.99 13.71 -6.91
C ALA A 132 -27.52 13.98 -6.56
N ARG A 133 -27.11 15.24 -6.82
CA ARG A 133 -26.14 15.93 -5.96
C ARG A 133 -26.86 16.26 -4.65
N ASP A 134 -26.08 16.56 -3.62
CA ASP A 134 -26.46 17.02 -2.28
C ASP A 134 -26.50 15.94 -1.21
N VAL A 135 -25.32 15.68 -0.61
CA VAL A 135 -25.16 15.68 0.85
C VAL A 135 -23.77 16.23 1.16
N LEU A 136 -23.68 17.56 1.30
CA LEU A 136 -22.62 18.23 2.05
C LEU A 136 -23.04 18.32 3.52
N ALA A 137 -22.03 18.29 4.39
CA ALA A 137 -22.00 18.94 5.70
C ALA A 137 -22.93 18.41 6.81
N VAL A 138 -22.41 17.47 7.61
CA VAL A 138 -22.60 17.50 9.09
C VAL A 138 -21.38 16.84 9.72
N GLY A 139 -20.67 17.53 10.63
CA GLY A 139 -19.68 16.89 11.49
C GLY A 139 -18.44 17.68 11.90
N ILE A 140 -18.51 19.01 12.02
CA ILE A 140 -17.56 19.76 12.84
C ILE A 140 -18.27 20.03 14.17
N LEU A 141 -18.04 19.18 15.17
CA LEU A 141 -18.43 19.44 16.54
C LEU A 141 -17.21 19.37 17.45
N GLN A 142 -16.94 20.53 18.04
CA GLN A 142 -16.42 20.78 19.38
C GLN A 142 -15.03 20.24 19.76
N ILE A 143 -14.04 21.14 19.66
CA ILE A 143 -12.91 21.18 20.59
C ILE A 143 -12.96 22.55 21.28
N SER A 144 -13.67 22.61 22.39
CA SER A 144 -13.65 23.75 23.31
C SER A 144 -13.97 23.21 24.69
N HIS A 145 -12.95 22.74 25.41
CA HIS A 145 -12.88 22.92 26.86
C HIS A 145 -11.52 22.49 27.43
N LEU A 146 -11.05 23.32 28.36
CA LEU A 146 -10.02 23.10 29.37
C LEU A 146 -8.57 23.46 28.99
N GLU A 147 -8.38 24.76 28.77
CA GLU A 147 -7.32 25.47 29.48
C GLU A 147 -7.63 25.46 30.98
N ALA A 148 -6.60 25.19 31.79
CA ALA A 148 -6.33 25.74 33.14
C ALA A 148 -5.82 24.67 34.12
N LEU A 149 -4.51 24.40 34.09
CA LEU A 149 -3.62 24.13 35.25
C LEU A 149 -2.19 24.37 34.74
N SER A 150 -1.67 25.60 34.90
CA SER A 150 -0.78 26.02 36.00
C SER A 150 0.68 25.60 35.81
N THR A 151 1.52 26.58 35.42
CA THR A 151 2.92 26.78 35.86
C THR A 151 3.75 25.52 36.09
N LEU A 152 4.37 25.01 35.02
CA LEU A 152 5.54 24.16 35.09
C LEU A 152 6.58 24.65 34.07
N ASP A 153 7.84 24.58 34.49
CA ASP A 153 9.05 25.14 33.89
C ASP A 153 9.19 24.97 32.38
N VAL A 154 9.72 26.02 31.74
CA VAL A 154 9.87 26.17 30.28
C VAL A 154 11.03 25.32 29.72
N ASP A 155 11.78 24.61 30.55
CA ASP A 155 12.93 23.80 30.12
C ASP A 155 12.62 22.31 29.85
N ASP A 156 11.40 21.82 30.11
CA ASP A 156 11.05 20.40 29.87
C ASP A 156 10.18 20.16 28.60
N PHE A 157 9.79 21.22 27.88
CA PHE A 157 8.85 21.10 26.76
C PHE A 157 9.46 20.69 25.41
N LEU A 158 10.79 20.53 25.33
CA LEU A 158 11.45 19.95 24.15
C LEU A 158 11.49 18.42 24.16
N VAL A 159 10.98 17.76 25.20
CA VAL A 159 10.94 16.28 25.29
C VAL A 159 9.55 15.71 24.97
N GLN A 160 8.51 16.55 24.92
CA GLN A 160 7.12 16.07 24.87
C GLN A 160 6.41 16.21 23.50
N GLN A 161 7.11 16.57 22.42
CA GLN A 161 6.53 16.65 21.06
C GLN A 161 6.78 15.42 20.17
N ASP A 162 7.41 14.36 20.69
CA ASP A 162 7.76 13.15 19.92
C ASP A 162 6.71 12.02 20.04
N ARG A 163 5.47 12.34 20.43
CA ARG A 163 4.38 11.33 20.58
C ARG A 163 3.36 11.28 19.45
N THR A 164 3.49 12.11 18.41
CA THR A 164 2.59 12.04 17.25
C THR A 164 3.35 11.58 16.01
N LEU A 165 3.10 10.32 15.66
CA LEU A 165 3.58 9.57 14.51
C LEU A 165 4.96 8.94 14.71
N HIS A 166 4.96 7.66 15.10
CA HIS A 166 6.01 6.69 14.74
C HIS A 166 6.09 6.57 13.20
N MET A 167 6.46 7.65 12.53
CA MET A 167 6.91 7.63 11.15
C MET A 167 8.33 7.13 11.20
N THR A 168 8.54 5.95 10.63
CA THR A 168 9.88 5.40 10.45
C THR A 168 10.75 6.44 9.72
N PRO A 169 12.09 6.44 9.88
CA PRO A 169 12.98 7.30 9.10
C PRO A 169 12.71 7.20 7.58
N PHE A 170 12.26 6.04 7.12
CA PHE A 170 11.77 5.82 5.76
C PHE A 170 10.51 6.63 5.44
N ASP A 171 9.51 6.63 6.33
CA ASP A 171 8.31 7.46 6.16
C ASP A 171 8.66 8.95 6.11
N ARG A 172 9.63 9.41 6.93
CA ARG A 172 10.15 10.79 6.86
C ARG A 172 10.81 11.08 5.52
N PHE A 173 11.66 10.18 5.01
CA PHE A 173 12.29 10.31 3.70
C PHE A 173 11.28 10.34 2.55
N MET A 174 10.26 9.49 2.62
CA MET A 174 9.19 9.43 1.62
C MET A 174 8.31 10.69 1.67
N LEU A 175 8.02 11.21 2.86
CA LEU A 175 7.31 12.48 3.04
C LEU A 175 8.10 13.65 2.49
N ALA A 176 9.40 13.75 2.81
CA ALA A 176 10.29 14.79 2.29
C ALA A 176 10.40 14.75 0.75
N SER A 177 10.48 13.54 0.18
CA SER A 177 10.48 13.32 -1.27
C SER A 177 9.16 13.69 -1.94
N ALA A 178 8.02 13.51 -1.26
CA ALA A 178 6.71 13.92 -1.74
C ALA A 178 6.56 15.45 -1.71
N ILE A 179 6.94 16.10 -0.60
CA ILE A 179 6.88 17.56 -0.44
C ILE A 179 7.70 18.29 -1.52
N LYS A 180 8.92 17.82 -1.81
CA LYS A 180 9.77 18.39 -2.89
C LYS A 180 9.12 18.34 -4.29
N ARG A 181 8.17 17.44 -4.53
CA ARG A 181 7.49 17.32 -5.85
C ARG A 181 6.20 18.13 -5.95
N CYS A 182 5.59 18.53 -4.84
CA CYS A 182 4.39 19.37 -4.84
C CYS A 182 4.71 20.88 -4.95
N LYS A 183 5.98 21.27 -4.76
CA LYS A 183 6.47 22.65 -4.93
C LYS A 183 6.95 22.97 -6.36
N LYS A 184 6.62 22.12 -7.34
CA LYS A 184 6.90 22.29 -8.77
C LYS A 184 5.58 22.22 -9.52
#